data_AF-A0A2E8XIE8-F1
#
_entry.id   AF-A0A2E8XIE8-F1
#
_cell.length_a   1.000
_cell.length_b   1.000
_cell.length_c   1.000
_cell.angle_alpha   90.00
_cell.angle_beta   90.00
_cell.angle_gamma   90.00
#
_symmetry.space_group_name_H-M   'P 1'
#
loop_
_entity.id
_entity.type
_entity.pdbx_description
1 polymer ?
#
loop_
_entity_poly.entity_id
_entity_poly.type
_entity_poly.pdbx_seq_one_letter_code
_entity_poly.pdbx_strand_id
1 'polypeptide(L)' 'MREKFGLIIHWIGFVLGIILSSGAVIFLYGFATKTLLLFLIVVLFFIPFGLCWTIRRSLTGFAGFFPWKRKRD' A
#
# COMPACT_ATOMS: atom_id res chain seq x y z
N MET A 1 -48.44 -10.67 19.57
CA MET A 1 -48.05 -10.60 18.13
C MET A 1 -46.99 -9.53 17.88
N ARG A 2 -47.20 -8.27 18.30
CA ARG A 2 -46.30 -7.12 18.04
C ARG A 2 -44.85 -7.28 18.55
N GLU A 3 -44.64 -7.90 19.71
CA GLU A 3 -43.31 -8.15 20.28
C GLU A 3 -42.46 -9.13 19.47
N LYS A 4 -43.08 -10.17 18.90
CA LYS A 4 -42.40 -11.16 18.05
C LYS A 4 -41.90 -10.52 16.75
N PHE A 5 -42.67 -9.62 16.15
CA PHE A 5 -42.26 -8.87 14.96
C PHE A 5 -41.13 -7.88 15.26
N GLY A 6 -41.16 -7.20 16.43
CA GLY A 6 -40.06 -6.33 16.87
C GLY A 6 -38.75 -7.09 17.05
N LEU A 7 -38.80 -8.30 17.63
CA LEU A 7 -37.63 -9.15 17.79
C LEU A 7 -37.05 -9.58 16.43
N ILE A 8 -37.90 -9.98 15.48
CA ILE A 8 -37.48 -10.38 14.13
C ILE A 8 -36.79 -9.23 13.40
N ILE A 9 -37.37 -8.02 13.45
CA ILE A 9 -36.78 -6.82 12.83
C ILE A 9 -35.43 -6.47 13.48
N HIS A 10 -35.32 -6.62 14.81
CA HIS A 10 -34.06 -6.39 15.52
C HIS A 10 -32.96 -7.36 15.07
N TRP A 11 -33.27 -8.66 14.96
CA TRP A 11 -32.31 -9.66 14.48
C TRP A 11 -31.91 -9.43 13.02
N ILE A 12 -32.84 -9.02 12.15
CA ILE A 12 -32.52 -8.66 10.76
C ILE A 12 -31.56 -7.46 10.70
N GLY A 13 -31.84 -6.41 11.48
CA GLY A 13 -30.96 -5.24 11.57
C GLY A 13 -29.58 -5.58 12.13
N PHE A 14 -29.52 -6.47 13.12
CA PHE A 14 -28.26 -6.95 13.69
C PHE A 14 -27.42 -7.73 12.68
N VAL A 15 -28.03 -8.65 11.91
CA VAL A 15 -27.35 -9.41 10.86
C VAL A 15 -26.85 -8.49 9.75
N LEU A 16 -27.65 -7.52 9.31
CA LEU A 16 -27.25 -6.50 8.34
C LEU A 16 -26.04 -5.69 8.84
N GLY A 17 -26.05 -5.28 10.12
CA GLY A 17 -24.93 -4.57 10.74
C GLY A 17 -23.64 -5.39 10.77
N ILE A 18 -23.72 -6.68 11.08
CA ILE A 18 -22.58 -7.59 11.08
C ILE A 18 -22.01 -7.77 9.66
N ILE A 19 -22.87 -7.94 8.66
CA ILE A 19 -22.42 -8.11 7.26
C ILE A 19 -21.71 -6.85 6.77
N LEU A 20 -22.27 -5.66 7.05
CA LEU A 20 -21.64 -4.39 6.69
C LEU A 20 -20.31 -4.17 7.41
N SER A 21 -20.25 -4.48 8.71
CA SER A 21 -19.03 -4.30 9.51
C SER A 21 -17.91 -5.26 9.09
N SER A 22 -18.25 -6.53 8.84
CA SER A 22 -17.29 -7.53 8.35
C SER A 22 -16.79 -7.21 6.94
N GLY A 23 -17.67 -6.75 6.05
CA GLY A 23 -17.29 -6.24 4.73
C GLY A 23 -16.32 -5.05 4.80
N ALA A 24 -16.54 -4.12 5.72
CA ALA A 24 -15.65 -2.98 5.95
C ALA A 24 -14.26 -3.41 6.43
N VAL A 25 -14.18 -4.39 7.34
CA VAL A 25 -12.89 -4.95 7.81
C VAL A 25 -12.10 -5.58 6.66
N ILE A 26 -12.76 -6.38 5.81
CA ILE A 26 -12.11 -7.01 4.64
C ILE A 26 -11.62 -5.96 3.65
N PHE A 27 -12.42 -4.92 3.39
CA PHE A 27 -12.04 -3.83 2.49
C PHE A 27 -10.85 -3.04 3.04
N LEU A 28 -10.87 -2.68 4.33
CA LEU A 28 -9.77 -1.98 4.99
C LEU A 28 -8.49 -2.82 5.03
N TYR A 29 -8.61 -4.12 5.29
CA TYR A 29 -7.47 -5.05 5.28
C TYR A 29 -6.86 -5.17 3.87
N GLY A 30 -7.68 -5.33 2.84
CA GLY A 30 -7.23 -5.36 1.45
C GLY A 30 -6.55 -4.06 1.03
N PHE A 31 -7.10 -2.92 1.44
CA PHE A 31 -6.51 -1.60 1.20
C PHE A 31 -5.16 -1.44 1.91
N ALA A 32 -5.09 -1.74 3.21
CA ALA A 32 -3.86 -1.65 3.99
C ALA A 32 -2.76 -2.54 3.42
N THR A 33 -3.10 -3.77 3.03
CA THR A 33 -2.13 -4.73 2.45
C THR A 33 -1.58 -4.22 1.12
N LYS A 34 -2.42 -3.65 0.24
CA LYS A 34 -1.98 -3.09 -1.04
C LYS A 34 -1.10 -1.85 -0.87
N THR A 35 -1.48 -0.94 0.03
CA THR A 35 -0.68 0.27 0.32
C THR A 35 0.68 -0.09 0.91
N LEU A 36 0.72 -1.07 1.82
CA LEU A 36 1.96 -1.54 2.42
C LEU A 36 2.85 -2.27 1.40
N LEU A 37 2.26 -3.05 0.48
CA LEU A 37 2.98 -3.68 -0.62
C LEU A 37 3.58 -2.64 -1.58
N LEU A 38 2.82 -1.59 -1.93
CA LEU A 38 3.32 -0.49 -2.75
C LEU A 38 4.52 0.20 -2.07
N PHE A 39 4.39 0.51 -0.78
CA PHE A 39 5.49 1.09 0.00
C PHE A 39 6.72 0.18 0.03
N LEU A 40 6.53 -1.12 0.24
CA LEU A 40 7.59 -2.11 0.25
C LEU A 40 8.32 -2.18 -1.10
N ILE A 41 7.58 -2.13 -2.22
CA ILE A 41 8.17 -2.07 -3.57
C ILE A 41 9.00 -0.80 -3.73
N VAL A 42 8.49 0.37 -3.32
CA VAL A 42 9.26 1.62 -3.40
C VAL A 42 10.54 1.51 -2.57
N VAL A 43 10.48 1.02 -1.34
CA VAL A 43 11.66 0.83 -0.47
C VAL A 43 12.66 -0.14 -1.11
N LEU A 44 12.19 -1.30 -1.61
CA LEU A 44 13.03 -2.33 -2.22
C LEU A 44 13.68 -1.90 -3.55
N PHE A 45 13.03 -1.04 -4.33
CA PHE A 45 13.56 -0.63 -5.63
C PHE A 45 14.26 0.73 -5.56
N PHE A 46 13.68 1.76 -4.96
CA PHE A 46 14.25 3.11 -4.96
C PHE A 46 15.48 3.25 -4.06
N ILE A 47 15.48 2.63 -2.87
CA ILE A 47 16.59 2.78 -1.91
C ILE A 47 17.89 2.19 -2.46
N PRO A 48 17.95 0.91 -2.91
CA PRO A 48 19.18 0.38 -3.46
C PRO A 48 19.60 1.09 -4.76
N PHE A 49 18.66 1.55 -5.59
CA PHE A 49 19.00 2.34 -6.77
C PHE A 49 19.64 3.69 -6.41
N GLY A 50 19.08 4.39 -5.42
CA GLY A 50 19.60 5.65 -4.91
C GLY A 50 20.97 5.49 -4.24
N LEU A 51 21.15 4.42 -3.46
CA LEU A 51 22.44 4.07 -2.84
C LEU A 51 23.49 3.77 -3.90
N CYS A 52 23.21 2.89 -4.87
CA CYS A 52 24.13 2.57 -5.96
C CYS A 52 24.50 3.82 -6.78
N TRP A 53 23.53 4.69 -7.06
CA TRP A 53 23.78 5.96 -7.76
C TRP A 53 24.66 6.90 -6.93
N THR A 54 24.39 7.02 -5.63
CA THR A 54 25.16 7.87 -4.71
C THR A 54 26.59 7.36 -4.55
N ILE A 55 26.78 6.05 -4.33
CA ILE A 55 28.10 5.41 -4.25
C ILE A 55 28.87 5.66 -5.55
N ARG A 56 28.25 5.43 -6.71
CA ARG A 56 28.87 5.69 -8.01
C ARG A 56 29.27 7.17 -8.17
N ARG A 57 28.41 8.10 -7.77
CA ARG A 57 28.71 9.54 -7.80
C ARG A 57 29.90 9.89 -6.91
N SER A 58 29.95 9.35 -5.69
CA SER A 58 31.06 9.57 -4.76
C SER A 58 32.39 9.00 -5.28
N LEU A 59 32.36 7.85 -5.94
CA LEU A 59 33.57 7.22 -6.48
C LEU A 59 34.06 7.84 -7.80
N THR A 60 33.15 8.25 -8.69
CA THR A 60 33.51 8.70 -10.05
C THR A 60 33.51 10.22 -10.22
N GLY A 61 32.98 10.97 -9.24
CA GLY A 61 32.75 12.42 -9.34
C GLY A 61 31.70 12.81 -10.40
N PHE A 62 31.05 11.84 -11.04
CA PHE A 62 30.16 12.05 -12.18
C PHE A 62 28.70 11.91 -11.75
N ALA A 63 27.92 12.97 -11.95
CA ALA A 63 26.50 13.00 -11.56
C ALA A 63 25.53 12.41 -12.62
N GLY A 64 26.03 11.98 -13.78
CA GLY A 64 25.18 11.48 -14.86
C GLY A 64 24.70 10.05 -14.64
N PHE A 65 23.40 9.82 -14.83
CA PHE A 65 22.74 8.51 -14.70
C PHE A 65 23.37 7.44 -15.61
N PHE A 66 23.86 7.83 -16.79
CA PHE A 66 24.48 6.93 -17.77
C PHE A 66 25.99 7.16 -17.92
N PRO A 67 26.85 6.16 -17.61
CA PRO A 67 28.31 6.31 -17.61
C PRO A 67 28.92 6.63 -18.99
N TRP A 68 28.27 6.23 -20.08
CA TRP A 68 28.78 6.43 -21.45
C TRP A 68 28.50 7.83 -22.03
N LYS A 69 27.72 8.67 -21.34
CA LYS A 69 27.42 10.05 -21.78
C LYS A 69 28.46 11.09 -21.33
N ARG A 70 29.65 10.66 -20.89
CA ARG A 70 30.74 11.61 -20.59
C ARG A 70 31.15 12.26 -21.90
N LYS A 71 30.80 13.54 -22.10
CA LYS A 71 31.38 14.34 -23.20
C LYS A 71 32.89 14.29 -23.04
N ARG A 72 33.56 13.75 -24.07
CA ARG A 72 35.00 13.87 -24.25
C ARG A 72 35.21 15.26 -24.82
N ASP A 73 35.45 16.21 -23.94
CA ASP A 73 36.08 17.48 -24.28
C ASP A 73 37.59 17.31 -24.08
#